data_AF-R9PSJ9-F1
#
_entry.id   AF-R9PSJ9-F1
#
_cell.length_a   1.000
_cell.length_b   1.000
_cell.length_c   1.000
_cell.angle_alpha   90.00
_cell.angle_beta   90.00
_cell.angle_gamma   90.00
#
_symmetry.space_group_name_H-M   'P 1'
#
loop_
_entity.id
_entity.type
_entity.pdbx_description
1 polymer ?
#
loop_
_entity_poly.entity_id
_entity_poly.type
_entity_poly.pdbx_seq_one_letter_code
_entity_poly.pdbx_strand_id
1 'polypeptide(L)'
;MAGNRLTALPQSMQHCHKLELLRVSANQLASFPTQLLELPRLAWLAFAGNPFCQGFEHGSGLAKYSLEDFVFDKVLGQGASGVISLAHPKPGVALPSSVAIKVFKGELTSDGYPSDELDACLHVDQHPALVNFIGQISEPDCSAVVMKLIPEHFSNLGQPPSLATCTRDTFLPEQQLGIAAIAKIVEQMQSLLQHLVEHHMCHGDLYAHNVLVDDNYNIVLGDFGAASHYEYLPKEVQLKLERVEQRALAFFIEDMLSICRLNEQASNTYKQLKSQAKEFLGL
;
A
#
# COMPACT_ATOMS: atom_id res chain seq x y z
N MET A 1 -1.55 15.17 5.63
CA MET A 1 -2.10 14.60 6.88
C MET A 1 -3.60 14.50 6.71
N ALA A 2 -4.21 13.39 7.16
CA ALA A 2 -5.65 13.21 7.15
C ALA A 2 -6.37 14.10 8.19
N GLY A 3 -7.69 14.25 8.09
CA GLY A 3 -8.50 14.81 9.18
C GLY A 3 -8.55 16.34 9.30
N ASN A 4 -8.13 17.09 8.29
CA ASN A 4 -7.94 18.55 8.38
C ASN A 4 -9.19 19.39 8.03
N ARG A 5 -10.34 18.75 7.80
CA ARG A 5 -11.62 19.41 7.45
C ARG A 5 -11.51 20.35 6.23
N LEU A 6 -10.56 20.11 5.33
CA LEU A 6 -10.38 20.91 4.13
C LEU A 6 -11.58 20.72 3.21
N THR A 7 -12.20 21.81 2.76
CA THR A 7 -13.33 21.78 1.82
C THR A 7 -12.90 21.93 0.36
N ALA A 8 -11.71 22.49 0.14
CA ALA A 8 -11.07 22.59 -1.16
C ALA A 8 -9.54 22.65 -1.00
N LEU A 9 -8.83 22.29 -2.07
CA LEU A 9 -7.39 22.54 -2.21
C LEU A 9 -7.17 23.77 -3.10
N PRO A 10 -6.20 24.65 -2.79
CA PRO A 10 -5.97 25.85 -3.58
C PRO A 10 -5.46 25.51 -4.98
N GLN A 11 -5.97 26.22 -5.99
CA GLN A 11 -5.57 26.03 -7.40
C GLN A 11 -4.06 26.22 -7.62
N SER A 12 -3.40 27.02 -6.79
CA SER A 12 -1.95 27.24 -6.85
C SER A 12 -1.12 25.97 -6.62
N MET A 13 -1.69 24.90 -6.05
CA MET A 13 -0.99 23.62 -5.88
C MET A 13 -0.57 22.99 -7.20
N GLN A 14 -1.19 23.35 -8.33
CA GLN A 14 -0.74 22.91 -9.67
C GLN A 14 0.73 23.31 -9.97
N HIS A 15 1.26 24.31 -9.25
CA HIS A 15 2.64 24.79 -9.39
C HIS A 15 3.62 24.09 -8.45
N CYS A 16 3.16 23.16 -7.60
CA CYS A 16 4.01 22.39 -6.68
C CYS A 16 4.74 21.25 -7.42
N HIS A 17 5.54 21.58 -8.44
CA HIS A 17 6.18 20.60 -9.34
C HIS A 17 7.13 19.60 -8.67
N LYS A 18 7.53 19.84 -7.41
CA LYS A 18 8.34 18.93 -6.59
C LYS A 18 7.52 18.06 -5.62
N LEU A 19 6.20 18.20 -5.60
CA LEU A 19 5.33 17.43 -4.73
C LEU A 19 5.29 15.97 -5.20
N GLU A 20 5.72 15.06 -4.33
CA GLU A 20 5.77 13.62 -4.60
C GLU A 20 4.72 12.85 -3.81
N LEU A 21 4.41 13.30 -2.60
CA LEU A 21 3.46 12.66 -1.69
C LEU A 21 2.43 13.68 -1.20
N LEU A 22 1.15 13.32 -1.26
CA LEU A 22 0.07 14.09 -0.66
C LEU A 22 -0.97 13.17 -0.01
N ARG A 23 -1.19 13.34 1.30
CA ARG A 23 -2.26 12.69 2.03
C ARG A 23 -3.35 13.71 2.38
N VAL A 24 -4.50 13.57 1.74
CA VAL A 24 -5.72 14.39 1.90
C VAL A 24 -6.94 13.55 2.28
N SER A 25 -6.74 12.34 2.78
CA SER A 25 -7.81 11.48 3.32
C SER A 25 -8.55 12.15 4.48
N ALA A 26 -9.79 11.70 4.75
CA ALA A 26 -10.64 12.18 5.84
C ALA A 26 -10.77 13.71 5.90
N ASN A 27 -10.96 14.36 4.75
CA ASN A 27 -11.26 15.79 4.65
C ASN A 27 -12.74 16.01 4.26
N GLN A 28 -13.09 17.21 3.80
CA GLN A 28 -14.45 17.60 3.42
C GLN A 28 -14.49 18.06 1.95
N LEU A 29 -13.61 17.50 1.11
CA LEU A 29 -13.54 17.84 -0.30
C LEU A 29 -14.83 17.38 -1.01
N ALA A 30 -15.57 18.33 -1.59
CA ALA A 30 -16.81 18.03 -2.31
C ALA A 30 -16.58 17.44 -3.71
N SER A 31 -15.37 17.59 -4.26
CA SER A 31 -14.98 17.06 -5.56
C SER A 31 -13.53 16.59 -5.54
N PHE A 32 -13.20 15.65 -6.42
CA PHE A 32 -11.83 15.17 -6.58
C PHE A 32 -10.93 16.30 -7.14
N PRO A 33 -9.76 16.57 -6.52
CA PRO A 33 -8.86 17.65 -6.93
C PRO A 33 -8.01 17.27 -8.16
N THR A 34 -8.62 17.29 -9.35
CA THR A 34 -7.99 16.86 -10.61
C THR A 34 -6.71 17.64 -10.96
N GLN A 35 -6.55 18.88 -10.47
CA GLN A 35 -5.35 19.69 -10.68
C GLN A 35 -4.06 19.04 -10.14
N LEU A 36 -4.17 18.12 -9.18
CA LEU A 36 -3.01 17.41 -8.64
C LEU A 36 -2.44 16.37 -9.62
N LEU A 37 -3.27 15.86 -10.53
CA LEU A 37 -2.89 14.77 -11.43
C LEU A 37 -1.96 15.25 -12.56
N GLU A 38 -1.84 16.56 -12.75
CA GLU A 38 -0.91 17.18 -13.69
C GLU A 38 0.48 17.42 -13.06
N LEU A 39 0.64 17.17 -11.76
CA LEU A 39 1.93 17.34 -11.09
C LEU A 39 2.90 16.26 -11.55
N PRO A 40 4.09 16.61 -12.07
CA PRO A 40 4.97 15.65 -12.73
C PRO A 40 5.57 14.61 -11.78
N ARG A 41 5.68 14.94 -10.48
CA ARG A 41 6.35 14.09 -9.48
C ARG A 41 5.43 13.38 -8.50
N LEU A 42 4.13 13.69 -8.47
CA LEU A 42 3.19 13.09 -7.53
C LEU A 42 3.06 11.57 -7.74
N ALA A 43 3.59 10.78 -6.82
CA ALA A 43 3.58 9.32 -6.87
C ALA A 43 2.69 8.70 -5.79
N TRP A 44 2.54 9.36 -4.64
CA TRP A 44 1.76 8.84 -3.52
C TRP A 44 0.61 9.79 -3.19
N LEU A 45 -0.62 9.37 -3.44
CA LEU A 45 -1.82 10.17 -3.21
C LEU A 45 -2.84 9.34 -2.44
N ALA A 46 -3.20 9.81 -1.24
CA ALA A 46 -4.27 9.23 -0.43
C ALA A 46 -5.42 10.22 -0.28
N PHE A 47 -6.65 9.80 -0.59
CA PHE A 47 -7.81 10.70 -0.64
C PHE A 47 -9.13 10.09 -0.12
N ALA A 48 -9.11 8.86 0.41
CA ALA A 48 -10.28 8.21 0.97
C ALA A 48 -10.96 9.01 2.10
N GLY A 49 -12.23 8.73 2.40
CA GLY A 49 -12.95 9.42 3.47
C GLY A 49 -13.32 10.88 3.18
N ASN A 50 -13.31 11.31 1.91
CA ASN A 50 -13.84 12.61 1.49
C ASN A 50 -15.29 12.48 0.97
N PRO A 51 -16.14 13.53 1.06
CA PRO A 51 -17.52 13.51 0.57
C PRO A 51 -17.71 13.10 -0.90
N PHE A 52 -16.72 13.33 -1.77
CA PHE A 52 -16.79 12.87 -3.16
C PHE A 52 -16.57 11.35 -3.30
N CYS A 53 -16.07 10.67 -2.27
CA CYS A 53 -15.86 9.24 -2.28
C CYS A 53 -17.19 8.53 -2.16
N GLN A 54 -17.42 7.54 -3.01
CA GLN A 54 -18.54 6.63 -2.85
C GLN A 54 -18.10 5.45 -1.99
N GLY A 55 -19.03 4.67 -1.45
CA GLY A 55 -18.66 3.36 -0.89
C GLY A 55 -18.56 2.34 -2.02
N PHE A 56 -17.93 1.20 -1.77
CA PHE A 56 -18.04 0.08 -2.69
C PHE A 56 -19.48 -0.44 -2.71
N GLU A 57 -20.04 -0.63 -3.90
CA GLU A 57 -21.41 -1.16 -4.04
C GLU A 57 -21.51 -2.65 -3.70
N HIS A 58 -20.37 -3.36 -3.70
CA HIS A 58 -20.30 -4.81 -3.58
C HIS A 58 -19.64 -5.18 -2.26
N GLY A 59 -20.42 -5.57 -1.24
CA GLY A 59 -19.86 -5.94 0.06
C GLY A 59 -18.79 -7.04 -0.04
N SER A 60 -17.84 -7.04 0.88
CA SER A 60 -16.77 -8.03 0.94
C SER A 60 -17.31 -9.45 0.96
N GLY A 61 -16.84 -10.32 0.06
CA GLY A 61 -17.13 -11.76 0.09
C GLY A 61 -16.49 -12.52 1.26
N LEU A 62 -15.76 -11.80 2.14
CA LEU A 62 -15.01 -12.37 3.25
C LEU A 62 -15.89 -12.74 4.44
N ALA A 63 -15.50 -13.84 5.10
CA ALA A 63 -16.17 -14.35 6.28
C ALA A 63 -16.10 -13.33 7.45
N LYS A 64 -17.18 -13.27 8.22
CA LYS A 64 -17.25 -12.48 9.44
C LYS A 64 -16.99 -13.37 10.66
N TYR A 65 -16.15 -12.91 11.55
CA TYR A 65 -15.77 -13.58 12.79
C TYR A 65 -15.99 -12.64 13.98
N SER A 66 -15.97 -13.19 15.20
CA SER A 66 -15.90 -12.43 16.45
C SER A 66 -14.50 -12.51 17.06
N LEU A 67 -14.11 -11.53 17.88
CA LEU A 67 -12.90 -11.64 18.70
C LEU A 67 -12.91 -12.90 19.58
N GLU A 68 -14.09 -13.34 20.01
CA GLU A 68 -14.22 -14.53 20.83
C GLU A 68 -13.91 -15.83 20.08
N ASP A 69 -13.85 -15.82 18.74
CA ASP A 69 -13.47 -16.97 17.93
C ASP A 69 -11.96 -17.28 18.02
N PHE A 70 -11.17 -16.40 18.64
CA PHE A 70 -9.71 -16.48 18.63
C PHE A 70 -9.10 -16.46 20.04
N VAL A 71 -7.92 -17.07 20.15
CA VAL A 71 -7.02 -16.94 21.30
C VAL A 71 -5.79 -16.16 20.83
N PHE A 72 -5.61 -14.95 21.36
CA PHE A 72 -4.48 -14.09 21.04
C PHE A 72 -3.20 -14.57 21.72
N ASP A 73 -2.09 -14.53 21.00
CA ASP A 73 -0.74 -14.87 21.47
C ASP A 73 0.14 -13.60 21.48
N LYS A 74 1.20 -13.55 20.67
CA LYS A 74 2.16 -12.45 20.64
C LYS A 74 1.76 -11.32 19.69
N VAL A 75 2.14 -10.10 20.03
CA VAL A 75 2.09 -8.95 19.10
C VAL A 75 3.20 -9.12 18.07
N LEU A 76 2.83 -9.08 16.78
CA LEU A 76 3.74 -9.17 15.64
C LEU A 76 4.22 -7.79 15.18
N GLY A 77 3.37 -6.77 15.34
CA GLY A 77 3.69 -5.40 14.97
C GLY A 77 2.68 -4.41 15.53
N GLN A 78 3.12 -3.18 15.74
CA GLN A 78 2.26 -2.09 16.23
C GLN A 78 2.62 -0.79 15.52
N GLY A 79 1.61 -0.13 14.97
CA GLY A 79 1.75 1.14 14.26
C GLY A 79 0.66 2.14 14.64
N ALA A 80 0.60 3.24 13.89
CA ALA A 80 -0.45 4.26 14.02
C ALA A 80 -1.83 3.74 13.61
N SER A 81 -1.87 2.80 12.65
CA SER A 81 -3.11 2.20 12.14
C SER A 81 -3.70 1.12 13.05
N GLY A 82 -2.89 0.48 13.90
CA GLY A 82 -3.39 -0.62 14.73
C GLY A 82 -2.33 -1.48 15.42
N VAL A 83 -2.78 -2.63 15.92
CA VAL A 83 -1.93 -3.69 16.48
C VAL A 83 -2.17 -4.97 15.69
N ILE A 84 -1.09 -5.56 15.18
CA ILE A 84 -1.09 -6.86 14.52
C ILE A 84 -0.65 -7.90 15.53
N SER A 85 -1.50 -8.89 15.79
CA SER A 85 -1.23 -9.97 16.75
C SER A 85 -1.35 -11.33 16.07
N LEU A 86 -0.50 -12.27 16.48
CA LEU A 86 -0.68 -13.69 16.22
C LEU A 86 -1.90 -14.17 17.03
N ALA A 87 -2.78 -14.92 16.39
CA ALA A 87 -3.92 -15.53 17.04
C ALA A 87 -4.18 -16.94 16.53
N HIS A 88 -4.80 -17.75 17.38
CA HIS A 88 -5.18 -19.13 17.10
C HIS A 88 -6.70 -19.25 17.09
N PRO A 89 -7.33 -19.68 15.97
CA PRO A 89 -8.77 -19.91 15.96
C PRO A 89 -9.16 -21.01 16.95
N LYS A 90 -10.30 -20.84 17.63
CA LYS A 90 -10.88 -21.84 18.52
C LYS A 90 -11.42 -23.03 17.72
N PRO A 91 -11.57 -24.22 18.34
CA PRO A 91 -12.16 -25.38 17.68
C PRO A 91 -13.53 -25.06 17.07
N GLY A 92 -13.72 -25.38 15.79
CA GLY A 92 -14.96 -25.12 15.03
C GLY A 92 -14.88 -23.94 14.07
N VAL A 93 -13.86 -23.08 14.20
CA VAL A 93 -13.60 -22.00 13.24
C VAL A 93 -12.83 -22.56 12.05
N ALA A 94 -13.40 -22.45 10.84
CA ALA A 94 -12.83 -23.01 9.61
C ALA A 94 -11.67 -22.16 9.05
N LEU A 95 -10.58 -22.06 9.80
CA LEU A 95 -9.38 -21.27 9.49
C LEU A 95 -8.10 -22.08 9.73
N PRO A 96 -6.94 -21.64 9.19
CA PRO A 96 -5.64 -22.21 9.55
C PRO A 96 -5.37 -22.13 11.06
N SER A 97 -4.54 -23.03 11.59
CA SER A 97 -4.24 -23.11 13.03
C SER A 97 -3.63 -21.83 13.63
N SER A 98 -3.08 -20.96 12.79
CA SER A 98 -2.48 -19.68 13.16
C SER A 98 -2.82 -18.63 12.11
N VAL A 99 -3.26 -17.46 12.56
CA VAL A 99 -3.60 -16.31 11.73
C VAL A 99 -2.97 -15.05 12.32
N ALA A 100 -2.83 -14.00 11.51
CA ALA A 100 -2.55 -12.67 12.02
C ALA A 100 -3.85 -11.85 12.04
N ILE A 101 -4.08 -11.09 13.10
CA ILE A 101 -5.24 -10.22 13.25
C ILE A 101 -4.73 -8.80 13.45
N LYS A 102 -5.08 -7.89 12.53
CA LYS A 102 -4.83 -6.45 12.68
C LYS A 102 -6.07 -5.82 13.28
N VAL A 103 -5.98 -5.45 14.56
CA VAL A 103 -7.00 -4.66 15.26
C VAL A 103 -6.70 -3.18 15.02
N PHE A 104 -7.64 -2.47 14.40
CA PHE A 104 -7.48 -1.06 14.08
C PHE A 104 -7.61 -0.19 15.34
N LYS A 105 -6.89 0.94 15.37
CA LYS A 105 -6.89 1.88 16.51
C LYS A 105 -7.64 3.16 16.19
N GLY A 106 -8.57 3.53 17.07
CA GLY A 106 -9.27 4.81 17.05
C GLY A 106 -10.20 4.98 15.85
N GLU A 107 -10.85 6.14 15.77
CA GLU A 107 -11.72 6.47 14.64
C GLU A 107 -10.95 7.07 13.45
N LEU A 108 -9.77 7.65 13.68
CA LEU A 108 -9.00 8.36 12.64
C LEU A 108 -7.49 8.16 12.84
N THR A 109 -6.79 7.84 11.76
CA THR A 109 -5.33 7.65 11.72
C THR A 109 -4.65 8.78 10.92
N SER A 110 -3.31 8.75 10.80
CA SER A 110 -2.56 9.67 9.94
C SER A 110 -2.96 9.59 8.45
N ASP A 111 -3.49 8.44 8.05
CA ASP A 111 -3.67 8.05 6.65
C ASP A 111 -5.13 7.99 6.23
N GLY A 112 -6.06 7.95 7.19
CA GLY A 112 -7.50 7.98 6.92
C GLY A 112 -8.33 7.34 8.03
N TYR A 113 -9.58 7.02 7.71
CA TYR A 113 -10.44 6.22 8.59
C TYR A 113 -10.06 4.74 8.48
N PRO A 114 -9.99 3.99 9.59
CA PRO A 114 -9.74 2.55 9.52
C PRO A 114 -10.78 1.75 8.72
N SER A 115 -12.02 2.27 8.61
CA SER A 115 -13.04 1.71 7.74
C SER A 115 -12.64 1.74 6.27
N ASP A 116 -11.98 2.82 5.83
CA ASP A 116 -11.51 2.94 4.44
C ASP A 116 -10.39 1.93 4.15
N GLU A 117 -9.46 1.75 5.09
CA GLU A 117 -8.41 0.73 4.99
C GLU A 117 -9.01 -0.68 4.97
N LEU A 118 -9.93 -0.97 5.89
CA LEU A 118 -10.63 -2.25 5.92
C LEU A 118 -11.33 -2.49 4.59
N ASP A 119 -12.14 -1.55 4.11
CA ASP A 119 -12.84 -1.66 2.83
C ASP A 119 -11.84 -1.89 1.70
N ALA A 120 -10.73 -1.16 1.63
CA ALA A 120 -9.69 -1.39 0.62
C ALA A 120 -9.12 -2.83 0.66
N CYS A 121 -8.85 -3.37 1.85
CA CYS A 121 -8.35 -4.74 2.03
C CYS A 121 -9.37 -5.79 1.59
N LEU A 122 -10.67 -5.49 1.76
CA LEU A 122 -11.76 -6.43 1.51
C LEU A 122 -12.16 -6.54 0.04
N HIS A 123 -11.86 -5.54 -0.78
CA HIS A 123 -12.27 -5.49 -2.20
C HIS A 123 -11.17 -5.94 -3.17
N VAL A 124 -9.90 -5.92 -2.74
CA VAL A 124 -8.83 -6.54 -3.50
C VAL A 124 -8.84 -8.04 -3.20
N ASP A 125 -9.09 -8.87 -4.21
CA ASP A 125 -9.03 -10.32 -4.06
C ASP A 125 -7.58 -10.83 -3.94
N GLN A 126 -7.39 -12.15 -3.97
CA GLN A 126 -6.11 -12.76 -3.63
C GLN A 126 -5.05 -12.54 -4.72
N HIS A 127 -3.91 -11.96 -4.34
CA HIS A 127 -2.72 -11.88 -5.16
C HIS A 127 -1.49 -12.47 -4.41
N PRO A 128 -0.59 -13.22 -5.06
CA PRO A 128 0.57 -13.84 -4.39
C PRO A 128 1.49 -12.85 -3.67
N ALA A 129 1.61 -11.64 -4.24
CA ALA A 129 2.41 -10.55 -3.69
C ALA A 129 1.66 -9.63 -2.71
N LEU A 130 0.47 -10.03 -2.26
CA LEU A 130 -0.38 -9.24 -1.36
C LEU A 130 -0.67 -10.03 -0.09
N VAL A 131 -0.79 -9.34 1.04
CA VAL A 131 -1.28 -9.96 2.29
C VAL A 131 -2.65 -10.58 2.03
N ASN A 132 -2.80 -11.88 2.32
CA ASN A 132 -4.05 -12.59 2.08
C ASN A 132 -5.03 -12.33 3.22
N PHE A 133 -6.06 -11.53 2.94
CA PHE A 133 -7.18 -11.28 3.84
C PHE A 133 -8.19 -12.43 3.77
N ILE A 134 -8.48 -13.04 4.91
CA ILE A 134 -9.29 -14.26 5.01
C ILE A 134 -10.56 -14.06 5.86
N GLY A 135 -10.73 -12.87 6.44
CA GLY A 135 -11.93 -12.51 7.20
C GLY A 135 -11.88 -11.12 7.79
N GLN A 136 -13.01 -10.73 8.39
CA GLN A 136 -13.15 -9.49 9.13
C GLN A 136 -13.83 -9.73 10.48
N ILE A 137 -13.55 -8.86 11.44
CA ILE A 137 -14.19 -8.78 12.73
C ILE A 137 -14.75 -7.38 12.86
N SER A 138 -16.06 -7.26 13.02
CA SER A 138 -16.76 -5.98 13.17
C SER A 138 -17.69 -6.07 14.36
N GLU A 139 -17.26 -5.49 15.47
CA GLU A 139 -17.96 -5.39 16.74
C GLU A 139 -18.08 -3.90 17.14
N PRO A 140 -19.00 -3.51 18.05
CA PRO A 140 -19.27 -2.10 18.36
C PRO A 140 -18.05 -1.25 18.70
N ASP A 141 -17.05 -1.84 19.36
CA ASP A 141 -15.82 -1.15 19.79
C ASP A 141 -14.55 -1.74 19.14
N CYS A 142 -14.70 -2.61 18.13
CA CYS A 142 -13.58 -3.29 17.49
C CYS A 142 -13.82 -3.49 16.00
N SER A 143 -12.93 -2.89 15.20
CA SER A 143 -12.75 -3.23 13.79
C SER A 143 -11.42 -3.95 13.63
N ALA A 144 -11.42 -5.13 13.01
CA ALA A 144 -10.21 -5.86 12.72
C ALA A 144 -10.31 -6.67 11.43
N VAL A 145 -9.16 -6.93 10.82
CA VAL A 145 -9.04 -7.84 9.66
C VAL A 145 -8.24 -9.08 10.05
N VAL A 146 -8.73 -10.24 9.64
CA VAL A 146 -8.07 -11.54 9.80
C VAL A 146 -7.32 -11.83 8.51
N MET A 147 -6.03 -12.10 8.63
CA MET A 147 -5.12 -12.33 7.53
C MET A 147 -4.34 -13.64 7.72
N LYS A 148 -3.93 -14.25 6.62
CA LYS A 148 -3.03 -15.39 6.65
C LYS A 148 -1.72 -14.96 7.32
N LEU A 149 -1.24 -15.77 8.28
CA LEU A 149 0.03 -15.51 8.93
C LEU A 149 1.18 -15.55 7.92
N ILE A 150 1.97 -14.49 7.89
CA ILE A 150 3.17 -14.40 7.06
C ILE A 150 4.29 -15.21 7.74
N PRO A 151 5.00 -16.10 7.03
CA PRO A 151 6.06 -16.91 7.62
C PRO A 151 7.18 -16.08 8.26
N GLU A 152 7.76 -16.57 9.36
CA GLU A 152 8.81 -15.85 10.12
C GLU A 152 10.11 -15.60 9.34
N HIS A 153 10.31 -16.27 8.19
CA HIS A 153 11.47 -16.06 7.33
C HIS A 153 11.33 -14.84 6.40
N PHE A 154 10.17 -14.19 6.38
CA PHE A 154 9.98 -12.92 5.68
C PHE A 154 10.56 -11.77 6.51
N SER A 155 11.21 -10.83 5.83
CA SER A 155 11.80 -9.64 6.44
C SER A 155 11.46 -8.38 5.64
N ASN A 156 11.54 -7.20 6.25
CA ASN A 156 11.29 -5.94 5.52
C ASN A 156 12.32 -5.76 4.40
N LEU A 157 11.84 -5.45 3.20
CA LEU A 157 12.69 -5.22 2.02
C LEU A 157 13.47 -3.91 2.12
N GLY A 158 12.91 -2.91 2.79
CA GLY A 158 13.56 -1.61 3.02
C GLY A 158 13.28 -1.02 4.40
N GLN A 159 13.91 0.11 4.67
CA GLN A 159 13.67 0.96 5.83
C GLN A 159 12.87 2.21 5.41
N PRO A 160 12.05 2.77 6.31
CA PRO A 160 11.22 3.92 5.96
C PRO A 160 12.07 5.13 5.53
N PRO A 161 11.44 6.14 4.89
CA PRO A 161 12.12 7.36 4.53
C PRO A 161 12.69 8.08 5.76
N SER A 162 13.76 8.84 5.53
CA SER A 162 14.43 9.66 6.55
C SER A 162 14.19 11.15 6.30
N LEU A 163 14.53 12.01 7.27
CA LEU A 163 14.52 13.46 7.05
C LEU A 163 15.45 13.91 5.90
N ALA A 164 16.44 13.10 5.53
CA ALA A 164 17.36 13.40 4.43
C ALA A 164 16.79 12.99 3.07
N THR A 165 16.11 11.84 3.01
CA THR A 165 15.53 11.31 1.77
C THR A 165 14.11 11.81 1.50
N CYS A 166 13.44 12.34 2.53
CA CYS A 166 12.07 12.86 2.57
C CYS A 166 11.00 11.82 2.19
N THR A 167 11.02 11.35 0.95
CA THR A 167 10.01 10.50 0.32
C THR A 167 10.61 9.21 -0.22
N ARG A 168 11.94 9.02 -0.19
CA ARG A 168 12.60 7.80 -0.67
C ARG A 168 12.99 6.89 0.47
N ASP A 169 12.81 5.60 0.27
CA ASP A 169 13.17 4.60 1.26
C ASP A 169 14.68 4.55 1.47
N THR A 170 15.04 4.05 2.65
CA THR A 170 16.43 3.83 3.02
C THR A 170 16.71 2.33 3.08
N PHE A 171 17.98 1.97 2.99
CA PHE A 171 18.43 0.58 3.02
C PHE A 171 19.63 0.47 3.94
N LEU A 172 19.87 -0.71 4.49
CA LEU A 172 21.06 -0.94 5.30
C LEU A 172 22.32 -0.75 4.43
N PRO A 173 23.41 -0.16 4.95
CA PRO A 173 24.63 0.10 4.18
C PRO A 173 25.21 -1.15 3.48
N GLU A 174 25.07 -2.30 4.11
CA GLU A 174 25.53 -3.61 3.64
C GLU A 174 24.53 -4.34 2.74
N GLN A 175 23.30 -3.84 2.61
CA GLN A 175 22.25 -4.49 1.83
C GLN A 175 22.57 -4.38 0.33
N GLN A 176 22.79 -5.54 -0.29
CA GLN A 176 23.04 -5.64 -1.73
C GLN A 176 22.31 -6.82 -2.34
N LEU A 177 21.59 -6.56 -3.43
CA LEU A 177 20.89 -7.57 -4.19
C LEU A 177 21.51 -7.76 -5.58
N GLY A 178 21.47 -8.99 -6.07
CA GLY A 178 21.79 -9.27 -7.47
C GLY A 178 20.68 -8.77 -8.40
N ILE A 179 21.02 -8.42 -9.62
CA ILE A 179 20.07 -7.85 -10.59
C ILE A 179 18.93 -8.82 -10.92
N ALA A 180 19.19 -10.13 -10.90
CA ALA A 180 18.14 -11.15 -11.11
C ALA A 180 17.11 -11.16 -9.97
N ALA A 181 17.56 -10.95 -8.72
CA ALA A 181 16.67 -10.82 -7.56
C ALA A 181 15.83 -9.55 -7.66
N ILE A 182 16.46 -8.42 -7.99
CA ILE A 182 15.77 -7.14 -8.21
C ILE A 182 14.73 -7.27 -9.32
N ALA A 183 15.06 -7.90 -10.45
CA ALA A 183 14.13 -8.12 -11.55
C ALA A 183 12.91 -8.94 -11.11
N LYS A 184 13.13 -10.02 -10.35
CA LYS A 184 12.04 -10.85 -9.78
C LYS A 184 11.15 -10.05 -8.81
N ILE A 185 11.73 -9.20 -7.97
CA ILE A 185 10.97 -8.34 -7.04
C ILE A 185 10.11 -7.33 -7.82
N VAL A 186 10.72 -6.66 -8.82
CA VAL A 186 10.02 -5.68 -9.66
C VAL A 186 8.89 -6.32 -10.47
N GLU A 187 9.09 -7.50 -11.03
CA GLU A 187 8.06 -8.24 -11.76
C GLU A 187 6.84 -8.56 -10.89
N GLN A 188 7.06 -9.02 -9.65
CA GLN A 188 5.96 -9.28 -8.71
C GLN A 188 5.24 -7.99 -8.31
N MET A 189 5.96 -6.88 -8.10
CA MET A 189 5.36 -5.59 -7.79
C MET A 189 4.56 -5.03 -8.98
N GLN A 190 5.03 -5.24 -10.21
CA GLN A 190 4.31 -4.89 -11.43
C GLN A 190 3.01 -5.69 -11.56
N SER A 191 3.08 -7.00 -11.33
CA SER A 191 1.90 -7.88 -11.31
C SER A 191 0.88 -7.40 -10.27
N LEU A 192 1.35 -7.05 -9.07
CA LEU A 192 0.48 -6.53 -8.02
C LEU A 192 -0.13 -5.18 -8.38
N LEU A 193 0.63 -4.26 -8.95
CA LEU A 193 0.10 -2.96 -9.35
C LEU A 193 -0.97 -3.12 -10.42
N GLN A 194 -0.75 -3.98 -11.41
CA GLN A 194 -1.75 -4.30 -12.43
C GLN A 194 -3.03 -4.86 -11.81
N HIS A 195 -2.89 -5.74 -10.82
CA HIS A 195 -3.99 -6.30 -10.05
C HIS A 195 -4.82 -5.24 -9.31
N LEU A 196 -4.15 -4.26 -8.68
CA LEU A 196 -4.82 -3.14 -8.02
C LEU A 196 -5.56 -2.23 -9.01
N VAL A 197 -4.96 -1.98 -10.18
CA VAL A 197 -5.58 -1.21 -11.26
C VAL A 197 -6.86 -1.87 -11.77
N GLU A 198 -6.86 -3.20 -11.93
CA GLU A 198 -8.03 -3.98 -12.33
C GLU A 198 -9.18 -3.89 -11.30
N HIS A 199 -8.84 -3.71 -10.02
CA HIS A 199 -9.78 -3.46 -8.93
C HIS A 199 -10.10 -1.98 -8.69
N HIS A 200 -9.61 -1.07 -9.55
CA HIS A 200 -9.77 0.38 -9.40
C HIS A 200 -9.29 0.91 -8.04
N MET A 201 -8.16 0.40 -7.57
CA MET A 201 -7.54 0.71 -6.29
C MET A 201 -6.19 1.40 -6.46
N CYS A 202 -6.02 2.57 -5.83
CA CYS A 202 -4.71 3.13 -5.55
C CYS A 202 -4.22 2.57 -4.21
N HIS A 203 -2.94 2.16 -4.13
CA HIS A 203 -2.36 1.83 -2.84
C HIS A 203 -2.00 3.09 -2.05
N GLY A 204 -1.49 4.13 -2.73
CA GLY A 204 -1.14 5.41 -2.11
C GLY A 204 0.10 5.39 -1.20
N ASP A 205 0.78 4.23 -1.05
CA ASP A 205 1.97 4.04 -0.18
C ASP A 205 2.87 2.87 -0.64
N LEU A 206 3.03 2.72 -1.96
CA LEU A 206 3.88 1.68 -2.55
C LEU A 206 5.36 1.99 -2.25
N TYR A 207 5.91 1.30 -1.27
CA TYR A 207 7.25 1.49 -0.70
C TYR A 207 7.91 0.16 -0.34
N ALA A 208 9.25 0.11 -0.36
CA ALA A 208 10.01 -1.07 0.04
C ALA A 208 9.88 -1.38 1.54
N HIS A 209 9.69 -0.38 2.41
CA HIS A 209 9.46 -0.63 3.84
C HIS A 209 8.09 -1.26 4.15
N ASN A 210 7.13 -1.15 3.22
CA ASN A 210 5.82 -1.81 3.31
C ASN A 210 5.82 -3.21 2.66
N VAL A 211 6.95 -3.63 2.09
CA VAL A 211 7.11 -4.93 1.43
C VAL A 211 7.94 -5.86 2.31
N LEU A 212 7.41 -7.05 2.53
CA LEU A 212 8.16 -8.17 3.09
C LEU A 212 8.75 -9.03 1.97
N VAL A 213 9.93 -9.60 2.20
CA VAL A 213 10.64 -10.46 1.24
C VAL A 213 11.23 -11.70 1.91
N ASP A 214 11.20 -12.85 1.22
CA ASP A 214 11.86 -14.10 1.65
C ASP A 214 13.22 -14.34 0.97
N ASP A 215 13.91 -15.42 1.37
CA ASP A 215 15.20 -15.86 0.80
C ASP A 215 15.13 -16.20 -0.71
N ASN A 216 13.93 -16.46 -1.22
CA ASN A 216 13.69 -16.72 -2.64
C ASN A 216 13.29 -15.45 -3.41
N TYR A 217 13.27 -14.28 -2.76
CA TYR A 217 12.80 -13.01 -3.30
C TYR A 217 11.33 -13.00 -3.70
N ASN A 218 10.50 -13.83 -3.07
CA ASN A 218 9.05 -13.66 -3.11
C ASN A 218 8.68 -12.49 -2.21
N ILE A 219 7.80 -11.62 -2.68
CA ILE A 219 7.39 -10.43 -1.94
C ILE A 219 5.96 -10.53 -1.43
N VAL A 220 5.66 -9.81 -0.35
CA VAL A 220 4.31 -9.58 0.15
C VAL A 220 4.19 -8.11 0.54
N LEU A 221 3.38 -7.34 -0.18
CA LEU A 221 3.03 -5.96 0.16
C LEU A 221 1.92 -5.96 1.21
N GLY A 222 2.08 -5.13 2.23
CA GLY A 222 1.04 -4.83 3.20
C GLY A 222 0.79 -3.32 3.34
N ASP A 223 -0.05 -2.98 4.33
CA ASP A 223 -0.45 -1.63 4.73
C ASP A 223 -1.29 -0.85 3.71
N PHE A 224 -2.61 -0.97 3.85
CA PHE A 224 -3.59 -0.29 2.99
C PHE A 224 -4.10 1.00 3.63
N GLY A 225 -3.40 1.54 4.65
CA GLY A 225 -3.84 2.73 5.38
C GLY A 225 -4.03 3.97 4.48
N ALA A 226 -3.28 4.05 3.39
CA ALA A 226 -3.36 5.14 2.40
C ALA A 226 -4.18 4.79 1.15
N ALA A 227 -4.75 3.58 1.09
CA ALA A 227 -5.43 3.10 -0.11
C ALA A 227 -6.69 3.92 -0.41
N SER A 228 -7.04 4.03 -1.69
CA SER A 228 -8.22 4.78 -2.13
C SER A 228 -8.78 4.14 -3.40
N HIS A 229 -10.06 3.78 -3.37
CA HIS A 229 -10.75 3.31 -4.56
C HIS A 229 -11.20 4.49 -5.43
N TYR A 230 -11.26 4.27 -6.73
CA TYR A 230 -11.54 5.33 -7.70
C TYR A 230 -12.49 4.92 -8.82
N GLU A 231 -13.16 3.76 -8.70
CA GLU A 231 -14.07 3.23 -9.72
C GLU A 231 -15.16 4.24 -10.12
N TYR A 232 -15.67 4.99 -9.14
CA TYR A 232 -16.71 6.01 -9.32
C TYR A 232 -16.23 7.30 -10.02
N LEU A 233 -14.92 7.47 -10.25
CA LEU A 233 -14.38 8.66 -10.90
C LEU A 233 -14.46 8.56 -12.43
N PRO A 234 -14.52 9.69 -13.17
CA PRO A 234 -14.53 9.68 -14.63
C PRO A 234 -13.30 8.95 -15.21
N LYS A 235 -13.46 8.26 -16.35
CA LYS A 235 -12.38 7.42 -16.91
C LYS A 235 -11.07 8.17 -17.17
N GLU A 236 -11.13 9.45 -17.54
CA GLU A 236 -9.95 10.31 -17.70
C GLU A 236 -9.16 10.46 -16.38
N VAL A 237 -9.86 10.60 -15.26
CA VAL A 237 -9.26 10.71 -13.92
C VAL A 237 -8.63 9.39 -13.50
N GLN A 238 -9.32 8.27 -13.77
CA GLN A 238 -8.78 6.92 -13.49
C GLN A 238 -7.45 6.68 -14.23
N LEU A 239 -7.39 6.97 -15.54
CA LEU A 239 -6.15 6.83 -16.33
C LEU A 239 -5.00 7.69 -15.80
N LYS A 240 -5.30 8.86 -15.23
CA LYS A 240 -4.30 9.73 -14.63
C LYS A 240 -3.85 9.23 -13.24
N LEU A 241 -4.73 8.60 -12.47
CA LEU A 241 -4.39 7.92 -11.21
C LEU A 241 -3.51 6.69 -11.48
N GLU A 242 -3.79 5.91 -12.52
CA GLU A 242 -2.92 4.80 -12.95
C GLU A 242 -1.49 5.30 -13.23
N ARG A 243 -1.33 6.48 -13.84
CA ARG A 243 -0.02 7.13 -14.04
C ARG A 243 0.63 7.62 -12.75
N VAL A 244 -0.14 7.97 -11.71
CA VAL A 244 0.41 8.28 -10.37
C VAL A 244 1.03 7.01 -9.78
N GLU A 245 0.31 5.89 -9.80
CA GLU A 245 0.81 4.63 -9.25
C GLU A 245 2.01 4.07 -10.05
N GLN A 246 2.02 4.23 -11.39
CA GLN A 246 3.20 3.90 -12.22
C GLN A 246 4.45 4.70 -11.81
N ARG A 247 4.30 5.96 -11.36
CA ARG A 247 5.42 6.74 -10.84
C ARG A 247 5.89 6.25 -9.47
N ALA A 248 4.98 5.80 -8.60
CA ALA A 248 5.38 5.13 -7.36
C ALA A 248 6.20 3.87 -7.64
N LEU A 249 5.75 3.05 -8.60
CA LEU A 249 6.52 1.89 -9.08
C LEU A 249 7.88 2.30 -9.65
N ALA A 250 7.97 3.42 -10.38
CA ALA A 250 9.24 3.92 -10.89
C ALA A 250 10.23 4.26 -9.77
N PHE A 251 9.77 4.95 -8.72
CA PHE A 251 10.59 5.23 -7.55
C PHE A 251 10.99 3.97 -6.79
N PHE A 252 10.09 3.00 -6.67
CA PHE A 252 10.42 1.68 -6.11
C PHE A 252 11.51 0.97 -6.93
N ILE A 253 11.42 0.99 -8.27
CA ILE A 253 12.46 0.42 -9.15
C ILE A 253 13.80 1.14 -8.93
N GLU A 254 13.81 2.47 -8.89
CA GLU A 254 15.03 3.23 -8.62
C GLU A 254 15.63 2.91 -7.25
N ASP A 255 14.80 2.75 -6.22
CA ASP A 255 15.22 2.35 -4.88
C ASP A 255 15.84 0.94 -4.89
N MET A 256 15.23 -0.03 -5.59
CA MET A 256 15.80 -1.37 -5.78
C MET A 256 17.13 -1.35 -6.55
N LEU A 257 17.23 -0.53 -7.60
CA LEU A 257 18.47 -0.41 -8.38
C LEU A 257 19.59 0.25 -7.58
N SER A 258 19.27 1.07 -6.57
CA SER A 258 20.27 1.72 -5.70
C SER A 258 21.08 0.70 -4.87
N ILE A 259 20.49 -0.44 -4.54
CA ILE A 259 21.12 -1.56 -3.80
C ILE A 259 21.60 -2.68 -4.73
N CYS A 260 21.60 -2.47 -6.05
CA CYS A 260 22.15 -3.43 -7.00
C CYS A 260 23.67 -3.53 -6.85
N ARG A 261 24.20 -4.76 -6.76
CA ARG A 261 25.64 -5.02 -6.73
C ARG A 261 26.36 -4.27 -7.85
N LEU A 262 27.46 -3.58 -7.49
CA LEU A 262 28.18 -2.66 -8.39
C LEU A 262 28.65 -3.34 -9.68
N ASN A 263 29.10 -4.60 -9.61
CA ASN A 263 29.57 -5.38 -10.76
C ASN A 263 28.45 -5.79 -11.73
N GLU A 264 27.17 -5.67 -11.34
CA GLU A 264 26.02 -6.07 -12.14
C GLU A 264 25.25 -4.87 -12.75
N GLN A 265 25.59 -3.63 -12.38
CA GLN A 265 24.92 -2.42 -12.87
C GLN A 265 25.15 -2.13 -14.37
N ALA A 266 26.15 -2.76 -14.99
CA ALA A 266 26.38 -2.68 -16.43
C ALA A 266 25.50 -3.63 -17.26
N SER A 267 24.78 -4.54 -16.59
CA SER A 267 23.95 -5.58 -17.24
C SER A 267 22.81 -4.98 -18.07
N ASN A 268 22.34 -5.74 -19.05
CA ASN A 268 21.20 -5.34 -19.88
C ASN A 268 19.92 -5.22 -19.04
N THR A 269 19.70 -6.14 -18.09
CA THR A 269 18.55 -6.12 -17.18
C THR A 269 18.53 -4.85 -16.32
N TYR A 270 19.67 -4.43 -15.77
CA TYR A 270 19.77 -3.17 -15.04
C TYR A 270 19.39 -1.97 -15.91
N LYS A 271 19.92 -1.91 -17.15
CA LYS A 271 19.62 -0.83 -18.09
C LYS A 271 18.14 -0.82 -18.50
N GLN A 272 17.53 -1.98 -18.69
CA GLN A 272 16.11 -2.11 -19.01
C GLN A 272 15.23 -1.59 -17.88
N LEU A 273 15.44 -2.06 -16.64
CA LEU A 273 14.69 -1.58 -15.47
C LEU A 273 14.87 -0.07 -15.27
N LYS A 274 16.10 0.43 -15.43
CA LYS A 274 16.38 1.86 -15.35
C LYS A 274 15.67 2.67 -16.45
N SER A 275 15.57 2.12 -17.66
CA SER A 275 14.84 2.75 -18.77
C SER A 275 13.34 2.75 -18.50
N GLN A 276 12.80 1.65 -17.98
CA GLN A 276 11.39 1.53 -17.62
C GLN A 276 10.99 2.54 -16.53
N ALA A 277 11.80 2.68 -15.48
CA ALA A 277 11.55 3.68 -14.44
C ALA A 277 11.53 5.11 -15.02
N LYS A 278 12.43 5.44 -15.95
CA LYS A 278 12.42 6.74 -16.63
C LYS A 278 11.18 6.96 -17.47
N GLU A 279 10.73 5.95 -18.19
CA GLU A 279 9.51 6.02 -19.00
C GLU A 279 8.28 6.33 -18.11
N PHE A 280 8.13 5.64 -16.99
CA PHE A 280 7.06 5.91 -16.02
C PHE A 280 7.14 7.31 -15.38
N LEU A 281 8.34 7.88 -15.26
CA LEU A 281 8.56 9.26 -14.80
C LEU A 281 8.40 10.31 -15.91
N GLY A 282 8.21 9.90 -17.17
CA GLY A 282 8.16 10.79 -18.32
C GLY A 282 9.49 11.47 -18.66
N LEU A 283 10.62 10.78 -18.43
CA LEU A 283 12.00 11.28 -18.58
C LEU A 283 12.78 10.64 -19.73
#